data_AF-A0A453HJR3-F1
#
_entry.id   AF-A0A453HJR3-F1
#
_cell.length_a   1.000
_cell.length_b   1.000
_cell.length_c   1.000
_cell.angle_alpha   90.00
_cell.angle_beta   90.00
_cell.angle_gamma   90.00
#
_symmetry.space_group_name_H-M   'P 1'
#
loop_
_entity.id
_entity.type
_entity.pdbx_description
1 polymer ?
#
loop_
_entity_poly.entity_id
_entity_poly.type
_entity_poly.pdbx_seq_one_letter_code
_entity_poly.pdbx_strand_id
1 'polypeptide(L)'
;ARVVGAREEMAAPSSSAGFGGMSSDNAKGLALAVSSSAFIGASFIVKKMGLRRAADSGVRAGYGGYSYLVEPLWWIGMISMIVGEIANFAAYAFAPAILVTPLGALSIIISAALAHSILQEKLHTFGILGCVLCVVGSITIALHAPQERDIDSVREVWDLATEPAFLSYATIVVVAALVLIYFVVPQHGQTNIMVYIGVCSLLGSLTVMSVKALGIALKLTFSGVNQLFYPQTWAFALIVATCVSTQINYLNKALDTFNTAVVSPIYYVMFTSLTIIASVIMFKDWDRQNPTQIVTEMCGFVTILSGTFLLHKTKDMNDSMSRVWPFCTGPTLSTRRSKHASQTAFAIEVLPLKYQDCVD
;
A
#
# COMPACT_ATOMS: atom_id res chain seq x y z
N ALA A 1 -75.79 4.79 29.79
CA ALA A 1 -75.68 6.27 29.70
C ALA A 1 -74.38 6.67 30.39
N ARG A 2 -73.39 7.34 29.81
CA ARG A 2 -73.27 8.21 28.64
C ARG A 2 -71.87 8.04 28.04
N VAL A 3 -71.83 8.11 26.71
CA VAL A 3 -70.67 8.23 25.82
C VAL A 3 -70.18 9.68 25.82
N VAL A 4 -68.88 9.93 26.01
CA VAL A 4 -68.10 11.12 25.56
C VAL A 4 -66.61 10.73 25.69
N GLY A 5 -65.70 10.83 24.73
CA GLY A 5 -65.69 11.29 23.35
C GLY A 5 -64.27 11.05 22.81
N ALA A 6 -64.16 10.36 21.69
CA ALA A 6 -62.92 10.21 20.95
C ALA A 6 -62.56 11.54 20.27
N ARG A 7 -61.29 11.93 20.34
CA ARG A 7 -60.72 12.94 19.45
C ARG A 7 -59.41 12.39 18.90
N GLU A 8 -59.50 11.85 17.69
CA GLU A 8 -58.37 11.58 16.81
C GLU A 8 -57.70 12.91 16.45
N GLU A 9 -56.42 13.06 16.77
CA GLU A 9 -55.54 13.98 16.04
C GLU A 9 -54.70 13.15 15.07
N MET A 10 -55.15 13.11 13.81
CA MET A 10 -54.32 12.73 12.67
C MET A 10 -53.24 13.80 12.47
N ALA A 11 -52.01 13.51 12.86
CA ALA A 11 -50.84 14.20 12.31
C ALA A 11 -50.39 13.45 11.05
N ALA A 12 -50.60 14.09 9.89
CA ALA A 12 -50.18 13.61 8.59
C ALA A 12 -48.64 13.48 8.49
N PRO A 13 -48.12 12.57 7.63
CA PRO A 13 -46.68 12.39 7.45
C PRO A 13 -46.14 13.54 6.60
N SER A 14 -45.26 14.37 7.17
CA SER A 14 -44.43 15.27 6.38
C SER A 14 -43.32 14.47 5.72
N SER A 15 -43.60 13.99 4.52
CA SER A 15 -42.60 13.56 3.55
C SER A 15 -41.71 14.75 3.16
N SER A 16 -40.55 14.87 3.80
CA SER A 16 -39.40 15.53 3.21
C SER A 16 -38.32 14.48 2.96
N ALA A 17 -38.19 14.10 1.69
CA ALA A 17 -37.06 13.36 1.16
C ALA A 17 -35.79 14.21 1.36
N GLY A 18 -35.19 14.11 2.54
CA GLY A 18 -33.87 14.62 2.85
C GLY A 18 -32.88 13.47 2.71
N PHE A 19 -31.93 13.62 1.78
CA PHE A 19 -30.69 12.87 1.76
C PHE A 19 -30.12 12.87 3.19
N GLY A 20 -30.23 11.73 3.88
CA GLY A 20 -30.02 11.64 5.32
C GLY A 20 -28.65 12.16 5.70
N GLY A 21 -28.63 13.26 6.46
CA GLY A 21 -27.40 13.86 6.94
C GLY A 21 -26.59 12.83 7.72
N MET A 22 -25.38 12.53 7.25
CA MET A 22 -24.40 11.78 8.04
C MET A 22 -24.28 12.43 9.43
N SER A 23 -24.31 11.62 10.49
CA SER A 23 -23.95 12.08 11.83
C SER A 23 -22.65 12.88 11.78
N SER A 24 -22.56 13.98 12.53
CA SER A 24 -21.37 14.85 12.57
C SER A 24 -20.08 14.06 12.80
N ASP A 25 -20.15 12.99 13.60
CA ASP A 25 -19.00 12.13 13.88
C ASP A 25 -18.64 11.22 12.68
N ASN A 26 -19.64 10.67 11.98
CA ASN A 26 -19.41 9.94 10.73
C ASN A 26 -18.79 10.84 9.66
N ALA A 27 -19.17 12.12 9.60
CA ALA A 27 -18.57 13.10 8.69
C ALA A 27 -17.11 13.39 9.02
N LYS A 28 -16.77 13.53 10.32
CA LYS A 28 -15.37 13.64 10.77
C LYS A 28 -14.57 12.39 10.41
N GLY A 29 -15.10 11.21 10.69
CA GLY A 29 -14.45 9.95 10.36
C GLY A 29 -14.22 9.78 8.86
N LEU A 30 -15.20 10.15 8.02
CA LEU A 30 -15.05 10.17 6.56
C LEU A 30 -13.93 11.12 6.11
N ALA A 31 -13.93 12.36 6.61
CA ALA A 31 -12.90 13.34 6.26
C ALA A 31 -11.50 12.89 6.69
N LEU A 32 -11.37 12.26 7.85
CA LEU A 32 -10.12 11.67 8.34
C LEU A 32 -9.65 10.49 7.47
N ALA A 33 -10.56 9.61 7.05
CA ALA A 33 -10.23 8.48 6.18
C ALA A 33 -9.79 8.93 4.78
N VAL A 34 -10.47 9.93 4.20
CA VAL A 34 -10.09 10.50 2.89
C VAL A 34 -8.75 11.23 2.97
N SER A 35 -8.54 12.04 4.02
CA SER A 35 -7.25 12.72 4.21
C SER A 35 -6.10 11.74 4.46
N SER A 36 -6.33 10.70 5.26
CA SER A 36 -5.40 9.58 5.43
C SER A 36 -4.99 8.96 4.09
N SER A 37 -5.99 8.62 3.27
CA SER A 37 -5.77 8.02 1.95
C SER A 37 -4.98 8.93 1.02
N ALA A 38 -5.21 10.25 1.10
CA ALA A 38 -4.44 11.23 0.36
C ALA A 38 -2.98 11.30 0.82
N PHE A 39 -2.72 11.34 2.13
CA PHE A 39 -1.37 11.36 2.68
C PHE A 39 -0.60 10.07 2.38
N ILE A 40 -1.23 8.90 2.53
CA ILE A 40 -0.65 7.60 2.18
C ILE A 40 -0.38 7.54 0.68
N GLY A 41 -1.37 7.92 -0.15
CA GLY A 41 -1.26 7.89 -1.60
C GLY A 41 -0.14 8.79 -2.13
N ALA A 42 -0.05 10.02 -1.63
CA ALA A 42 1.00 10.97 -1.97
C ALA A 42 2.38 10.52 -1.47
N SER A 43 2.45 9.87 -0.30
CA SER A 43 3.71 9.41 0.29
C SER A 43 4.50 8.49 -0.64
N PHE A 44 3.85 7.60 -1.39
CA PHE A 44 4.51 6.69 -2.33
C PHE A 44 5.21 7.46 -3.45
N ILE A 45 4.59 8.54 -3.93
CA ILE A 45 5.11 9.36 -5.02
C ILE A 45 6.26 10.22 -4.53
N VAL A 46 6.10 10.87 -3.38
CA VAL A 46 7.16 11.67 -2.76
C VAL A 46 8.37 10.81 -2.41
N LYS A 47 8.18 9.61 -1.84
CA LYS A 47 9.27 8.65 -1.58
C LYS A 47 10.01 8.30 -2.87
N LYS A 48 9.29 8.04 -3.96
CA LYS A 48 9.93 7.75 -5.25
C LYS A 48 10.70 8.94 -5.82
N MET A 49 10.18 10.15 -5.69
CA MET A 49 10.93 11.37 -6.08
C MET A 49 12.21 11.50 -5.26
N GLY A 50 12.13 11.27 -3.94
CA GLY A 50 13.30 11.25 -3.06
C GLY A 50 14.31 10.17 -3.47
N LEU A 51 13.84 8.95 -3.78
CA LEU A 51 14.70 7.86 -4.27
C LEU A 51 15.40 8.23 -5.59
N ARG A 52 14.69 8.84 -6.54
CA ARG A 52 15.27 9.30 -7.81
C ARG A 52 16.33 10.38 -7.60
N ARG A 53 16.08 11.34 -6.71
CA ARG A 53 17.05 12.40 -6.40
C ARG A 53 18.28 11.87 -5.66
N ALA A 54 18.09 10.92 -4.75
CA ALA A 54 19.18 10.25 -4.06
C ALA A 54 20.02 9.35 -4.99
N ALA A 55 19.43 8.86 -6.09
CA ALA A 55 20.14 8.10 -7.11
C ALA A 55 21.11 8.96 -7.93
N ASP A 56 20.91 10.29 -8.00
CA ASP A 56 21.83 11.19 -8.71
C ASP A 56 23.11 11.47 -7.90
N SER A 57 23.05 11.32 -6.58
CA SER A 57 24.15 11.63 -5.64
C SER A 57 24.78 10.39 -4.99
N GLY A 58 24.26 9.19 -5.24
CA GLY A 58 24.76 7.96 -4.62
C GLY A 58 24.22 6.67 -5.21
N VAL A 59 24.44 5.56 -4.52
CA VAL A 59 24.02 4.24 -4.99
C VAL A 59 22.51 4.11 -4.86
N ARG A 60 21.84 3.74 -5.94
CA ARG A 60 20.38 3.62 -5.96
C ARG A 60 19.89 2.52 -5.02
N ALA A 61 18.70 2.74 -4.46
CA ALA A 61 18.08 1.77 -3.57
C ALA A 61 17.87 0.41 -4.24
N GLY A 62 17.49 0.38 -5.52
CA GLY A 62 17.30 -0.86 -6.30
C GLY A 62 18.53 -1.77 -6.31
N TYR A 63 19.73 -1.18 -6.37
CA TYR A 63 21.01 -1.89 -6.33
C TYR A 63 21.52 -2.16 -4.90
N GLY A 64 20.70 -1.90 -3.87
CA GLY A 64 21.06 -2.11 -2.47
C GLY A 64 21.74 -0.93 -1.78
N GLY A 65 21.76 0.25 -2.40
CA GLY A 65 22.27 1.48 -1.79
C GLY A 65 21.32 2.09 -0.75
N TYR A 66 21.87 2.88 0.17
CA TYR A 66 21.12 3.54 1.26
C TYR A 66 21.17 5.07 1.20
N SER A 67 21.60 5.65 0.06
CA SER A 67 21.77 7.10 -0.11
C SER A 67 20.50 7.92 0.12
N TYR A 68 19.32 7.30 -0.02
CA TYR A 68 18.02 7.92 0.24
C TYR A 68 17.80 8.33 1.70
N LEU A 69 18.55 7.77 2.65
CA LEU A 69 18.44 8.14 4.07
C LEU A 69 18.90 9.57 4.36
N VAL A 70 19.71 10.16 3.47
CA VAL A 70 20.20 11.55 3.58
C VAL A 70 19.28 12.52 2.83
N GLU A 71 18.46 12.02 1.90
CA GLU A 71 17.61 12.86 1.05
C GLU A 71 16.36 13.34 1.80
N PRO A 72 16.18 14.67 2.01
CA PRO A 72 15.05 15.20 2.76
C PRO A 72 13.70 14.89 2.13
N LEU A 73 13.62 14.83 0.79
CA LEU A 73 12.37 14.49 0.09
C LEU A 73 11.88 13.08 0.45
N TRP A 74 12.79 12.12 0.64
CA TRP A 74 12.40 10.77 1.05
C TRP A 74 11.78 10.78 2.46
N TRP A 75 12.37 11.53 3.39
CA TRP A 75 11.84 11.71 4.74
C TRP A 75 10.49 12.40 4.76
N ILE A 76 10.25 13.41 3.91
CA ILE A 76 8.92 14.03 3.77
C ILE A 76 7.90 12.97 3.36
N GLY A 77 8.26 12.08 2.42
CA GLY A 77 7.42 10.95 2.03
C GLY A 77 7.15 10.00 3.21
N MET A 78 8.16 9.64 3.99
CA MET A 78 8.01 8.79 5.18
C MET A 78 7.12 9.42 6.26
N ILE A 79 7.34 10.71 6.57
CA ILE A 79 6.53 11.43 7.56
C ILE A 79 5.08 11.54 7.09
N SER A 80 4.85 11.84 5.81
CA SER A 80 3.50 11.85 5.22
C SER A 80 2.80 10.50 5.37
N MET A 81 3.52 9.39 5.18
CA MET A 81 2.96 8.05 5.41
C MET A 81 2.54 7.86 6.88
N ILE A 82 3.40 8.22 7.83
CA ILE A 82 3.11 8.10 9.27
C ILE A 82 1.88 8.95 9.66
N VAL A 83 1.82 10.20 9.18
CA VAL A 83 0.65 11.08 9.42
C VAL A 83 -0.62 10.46 8.84
N GLY A 84 -0.54 9.88 7.64
CA GLY A 84 -1.65 9.17 7.02
C GLY A 84 -2.14 7.98 7.85
N GLU A 85 -1.24 7.15 8.39
CA GLU A 85 -1.59 6.02 9.25
C GLU A 85 -2.23 6.48 10.58
N ILE A 86 -1.72 7.55 11.20
CA ILE A 86 -2.33 8.13 12.41
C ILE A 86 -3.75 8.64 12.12
N ALA A 87 -3.94 9.33 10.99
CA ALA A 87 -5.26 9.79 10.55
C ALA A 87 -6.21 8.62 10.25
N ASN A 88 -5.70 7.51 9.69
CA ASN A 88 -6.46 6.28 9.47
C ASN A 88 -6.96 5.70 10.79
N PHE A 89 -6.06 5.58 11.77
CA PHE A 89 -6.40 5.10 13.10
C PHE A 89 -7.44 5.99 13.78
N ALA A 90 -7.28 7.31 13.69
CA ALA A 90 -8.26 8.27 14.21
C ALA A 90 -9.62 8.13 13.52
N ALA A 91 -9.66 7.85 12.20
CA ALA A 91 -10.92 7.68 11.47
C ALA A 91 -11.78 6.53 12.04
N TYR A 92 -11.16 5.42 12.45
CA TYR A 92 -11.86 4.29 13.10
C TYR A 92 -12.49 4.65 14.46
N ALA A 93 -12.04 5.72 15.11
CA ALA A 93 -12.66 6.20 16.35
C ALA A 93 -13.96 6.97 16.11
N PHE A 94 -14.17 7.51 14.90
CA PHE A 94 -15.30 8.39 14.57
C PHE A 94 -16.26 7.80 13.53
N ALA A 95 -15.82 6.81 12.74
CA ALA A 95 -16.64 6.14 11.74
C ALA A 95 -16.48 4.62 11.83
N PRO A 96 -17.55 3.86 11.52
CA PRO A 96 -17.50 2.41 11.49
C PRO A 96 -16.51 1.90 10.43
N ALA A 97 -15.88 0.76 10.71
CA ALA A 97 -14.85 0.17 9.85
C ALA A 97 -15.33 -0.04 8.41
N ILE A 98 -16.59 -0.42 8.22
CA ILE A 98 -17.20 -0.64 6.90
C ILE A 98 -17.16 0.60 5.98
N LEU A 99 -17.08 1.81 6.55
CA LEU A 99 -16.87 3.05 5.80
C LEU A 99 -15.38 3.36 5.60
N VAL A 100 -14.55 3.16 6.63
CA VAL A 100 -13.14 3.56 6.63
C VAL A 100 -12.27 2.64 5.75
N THR A 101 -12.47 1.32 5.85
CA THR A 101 -11.68 0.31 5.15
C THR A 101 -11.67 0.46 3.61
N PRO A 102 -12.82 0.64 2.91
CA PRO A 102 -12.80 0.85 1.47
C PRO A 102 -12.14 2.16 1.05
N LEU A 103 -12.15 3.18 1.90
CA LEU A 103 -11.50 4.46 1.60
C LEU A 103 -9.98 4.31 1.56
N GLY A 104 -9.40 3.37 2.31
CA GLY A 104 -7.98 3.05 2.21
C GLY A 104 -7.53 2.68 0.78
N ALA A 105 -8.41 2.07 -0.02
CA ALA A 105 -8.14 1.78 -1.43
C ALA A 105 -8.11 3.04 -2.32
N LEU A 106 -8.68 4.17 -1.89
CA LEU A 106 -8.53 5.46 -2.57
C LEU A 106 -7.08 5.92 -2.62
N SER A 107 -6.24 5.52 -1.66
CA SER A 107 -4.81 5.82 -1.70
C SER A 107 -4.14 5.29 -2.97
N ILE A 108 -4.62 4.16 -3.51
CA ILE A 108 -4.14 3.56 -4.77
C ILE A 108 -4.46 4.47 -5.95
N ILE A 109 -5.70 4.97 -6.03
CA ILE A 109 -6.12 5.90 -7.09
C ILE A 109 -5.30 7.20 -6.98
N ILE A 110 -5.15 7.74 -5.78
CA ILE A 110 -4.40 8.98 -5.56
C ILE A 110 -2.94 8.81 -5.94
N SER A 111 -2.29 7.71 -5.52
CA SER A 111 -0.94 7.36 -5.97
C SER A 111 -0.85 7.25 -7.49
N ALA A 112 -1.79 6.55 -8.14
CA ALA A 112 -1.79 6.37 -9.58
C ALA A 112 -1.97 7.70 -10.34
N ALA A 113 -2.90 8.55 -9.89
CA ALA A 113 -3.13 9.87 -10.47
C ALA A 113 -1.90 10.79 -10.31
N LEU A 114 -1.31 10.83 -9.11
CA LEU A 114 -0.10 11.62 -8.86
C LEU A 114 1.13 11.07 -9.59
N ALA A 115 1.25 9.76 -9.77
CA ALA A 115 2.30 9.17 -10.62
C ALA A 115 2.16 9.64 -12.07
N HIS A 116 0.93 9.71 -12.59
CA HIS A 116 0.69 10.22 -13.93
C HIS A 116 1.04 11.71 -14.06
N SER A 117 0.55 12.54 -13.15
CA SER A 117 0.75 14.00 -13.23
C SER A 117 2.19 14.43 -12.90
N ILE A 118 2.79 13.89 -11.83
CA ILE A 118 4.08 14.36 -11.31
C ILE A 118 5.26 13.60 -11.92
N LEU A 119 5.15 12.27 -12.06
CA LEU A 119 6.22 11.44 -12.62
C LEU A 119 6.13 11.28 -14.14
N GLN A 120 5.08 11.81 -14.77
CA GLN A 120 4.79 11.67 -16.21
C GLN A 120 4.75 10.19 -16.65
N GLU A 121 4.41 9.30 -15.71
CA GLU A 121 4.23 7.87 -15.99
C GLU A 121 2.91 7.68 -16.75
N LYS A 122 2.98 7.26 -18.02
CA LYS A 122 1.78 7.10 -18.85
C LYS A 122 0.89 5.98 -18.31
N LEU A 123 -0.31 6.33 -17.83
CA LEU A 123 -1.36 5.40 -17.48
C LEU A 123 -2.34 5.29 -18.65
N HIS A 124 -2.33 4.14 -19.33
CA HIS A 124 -3.29 3.83 -20.39
C HIS A 124 -4.70 3.61 -19.80
N THR A 125 -5.76 3.69 -20.60
CA THR A 125 -7.17 3.48 -20.17
C THR A 125 -7.37 2.18 -19.39
N PHE A 126 -6.65 1.14 -19.78
CA PHE A 126 -6.61 -0.14 -19.08
C PHE A 126 -6.01 -0.02 -17.65
N GLY A 127 -4.98 0.81 -17.43
CA GLY A 127 -4.46 1.06 -16.08
C GLY A 127 -5.50 1.68 -15.15
N ILE A 128 -6.34 2.58 -15.68
CA ILE A 128 -7.49 3.15 -14.94
C ILE A 128 -8.51 2.05 -14.61
N LEU A 129 -8.86 1.21 -15.58
CA LEU A 129 -9.75 0.06 -15.36
C LEU A 129 -9.20 -0.89 -14.28
N GLY A 130 -7.90 -1.15 -14.29
CA GLY A 130 -7.23 -1.96 -13.26
C GLY A 130 -7.33 -1.34 -11.87
N CYS A 131 -7.09 -0.03 -11.73
CA CYS A 131 -7.29 0.68 -10.46
C CYS A 131 -8.74 0.63 -9.97
N VAL A 132 -9.72 0.80 -10.87
CA VAL A 132 -11.15 0.69 -10.54
C VAL A 132 -11.49 -0.72 -10.05
N LEU A 133 -11.02 -1.76 -10.75
CA LEU A 133 -11.21 -3.16 -10.34
C LEU A 133 -10.59 -3.44 -8.96
N CYS A 134 -9.39 -2.91 -8.68
CA CYS A 134 -8.78 -3.02 -7.36
C CYS A 134 -9.63 -2.37 -6.27
N VAL A 135 -10.17 -1.17 -6.51
CA VAL A 135 -11.05 -0.49 -5.54
C VAL A 135 -12.35 -1.25 -5.33
N VAL A 136 -13.02 -1.70 -6.40
CA VAL A 136 -14.25 -2.49 -6.32
C VAL A 136 -14.03 -3.79 -5.54
N GLY A 137 -12.94 -4.50 -5.83
CA GLY A 137 -12.61 -5.72 -5.11
C GLY A 137 -12.26 -5.46 -3.64
N SER A 138 -11.58 -4.35 -3.34
CA SER A 138 -11.27 -3.92 -1.96
C SER A 138 -12.54 -3.62 -1.17
N ILE A 139 -13.48 -2.90 -1.77
CA ILE A 139 -14.80 -2.63 -1.20
C ILE A 139 -15.53 -3.95 -0.95
N THR A 140 -15.52 -4.86 -1.92
CA THR A 140 -16.22 -6.15 -1.81
C THR A 140 -15.69 -6.98 -0.63
N ILE A 141 -14.37 -7.05 -0.46
CA ILE A 141 -13.73 -7.71 0.69
C ILE A 141 -14.11 -7.00 1.98
N ALA A 142 -13.97 -5.68 2.04
CA ALA A 142 -14.23 -4.89 3.26
C ALA A 142 -15.68 -4.99 3.74
N LEU A 143 -16.65 -5.04 2.81
CA LEU A 143 -18.08 -5.14 3.14
C LEU A 143 -18.47 -6.51 3.70
N HIS A 144 -17.74 -7.57 3.33
CA HIS A 144 -18.08 -8.94 3.71
C HIS A 144 -17.11 -9.55 4.72
N ALA A 145 -16.04 -8.83 5.06
CA ALA A 145 -15.09 -9.20 6.09
C ALA A 145 -15.82 -9.49 7.41
N PRO A 146 -15.43 -10.55 8.13
CA PRO A 146 -16.07 -10.91 9.38
C PRO A 146 -15.83 -9.81 10.41
N GLN A 147 -16.78 -9.63 11.33
CA GLN A 147 -16.53 -8.76 12.48
C GLN A 147 -15.36 -9.31 13.27
N GLU A 148 -14.34 -8.48 13.46
CA GLU A 148 -13.18 -8.85 14.26
C GLU A 148 -13.61 -9.20 15.69
N ARG A 149 -13.08 -10.31 16.19
CA ARG A 149 -13.30 -10.75 17.57
C ARG A 149 -12.74 -9.69 18.53
N ASP A 150 -13.56 -9.21 19.46
CA ASP A 150 -13.10 -8.35 20.55
C ASP A 150 -12.16 -9.17 21.44
N ILE A 151 -10.86 -8.86 21.40
CA ILE A 151 -9.85 -9.49 22.24
C ILE A 151 -9.41 -8.49 23.29
N ASP A 152 -9.70 -8.83 24.55
CA ASP A 152 -9.52 -7.94 25.69
C ASP A 152 -8.16 -8.13 26.38
N SER A 153 -7.29 -9.03 25.90
CA SER A 153 -5.99 -9.30 26.53
C SER A 153 -4.87 -9.65 25.57
N VAL A 154 -3.67 -9.11 25.82
CA VAL A 154 -2.43 -9.45 25.10
C VAL A 154 -2.08 -10.93 25.25
N ARG A 155 -2.42 -11.53 26.40
CA ARG A 155 -2.16 -12.96 26.64
C ARG A 155 -3.01 -13.85 25.74
N GLU A 156 -4.26 -13.46 25.50
CA GLU A 156 -5.13 -14.20 24.57
C GLU A 156 -4.59 -14.12 23.14
N VAL A 157 -4.12 -12.94 22.70
CA VAL A 157 -3.45 -12.81 21.39
C VAL A 157 -2.16 -13.63 21.35
N TRP A 158 -1.39 -13.67 22.43
CA TRP A 158 -0.18 -14.48 22.54
C TRP A 158 -0.47 -15.98 22.44
N ASP A 159 -1.53 -16.45 23.10
CA ASP A 159 -1.93 -17.86 23.07
C ASP A 159 -2.39 -18.25 21.66
N LEU A 160 -3.17 -17.39 20.99
CA LEU A 160 -3.54 -17.56 19.58
C LEU A 160 -2.34 -17.54 18.64
N ALA A 161 -1.36 -16.65 18.88
CA ALA A 161 -0.14 -16.57 18.09
C ALA A 161 0.82 -17.75 18.33
N THR A 162 0.77 -18.37 19.51
CA THR A 162 1.60 -19.54 19.87
C THR A 162 0.92 -20.85 19.47
N GLU A 163 -0.28 -20.79 18.92
CA GLU A 163 -0.98 -21.98 18.48
C GLU A 163 -0.28 -22.61 17.25
N PRO A 164 -0.19 -23.95 17.15
CA PRO A 164 0.54 -24.63 16.07
C PRO A 164 0.15 -24.20 14.66
N ALA A 165 -1.13 -23.86 14.43
CA ALA A 165 -1.58 -23.39 13.13
C ALA A 165 -0.90 -22.07 12.74
N PHE A 166 -0.95 -21.04 13.60
CA PHE A 166 -0.32 -19.76 13.30
C PHE A 166 1.20 -19.84 13.32
N LEU A 167 1.80 -20.62 14.23
CA LEU A 167 3.25 -20.86 14.22
C LEU A 167 3.72 -21.53 12.93
N SER A 168 2.96 -22.48 12.39
CA SER A 168 3.27 -23.10 11.10
C SER A 168 3.20 -22.09 9.96
N TYR A 169 2.16 -21.25 9.93
CA TYR A 169 2.02 -20.16 8.97
C TYR A 169 3.20 -19.18 9.07
N ALA A 170 3.52 -18.70 10.28
CA ALA A 170 4.62 -17.77 10.51
C ALA A 170 5.96 -18.37 10.07
N THR A 171 6.20 -19.65 10.36
CA THR A 171 7.40 -20.36 9.92
C THR A 171 7.48 -20.44 8.39
N ILE A 172 6.38 -20.81 7.72
CA ILE A 172 6.31 -20.87 6.25
C ILE A 172 6.58 -19.48 5.65
N VAL A 173 5.96 -18.43 6.20
CA VAL A 173 6.14 -17.05 5.74
C VAL A 173 7.59 -16.58 5.91
N VAL A 174 8.21 -16.85 7.05
CA VAL A 174 9.61 -16.50 7.31
C VAL A 174 10.53 -17.26 6.37
N VAL A 175 10.35 -18.59 6.22
CA VAL A 175 11.15 -19.40 5.30
C VAL A 175 10.98 -18.92 3.86
N ALA A 176 9.75 -18.68 3.40
CA ALA A 176 9.49 -18.16 2.06
C ALA A 176 10.12 -16.79 1.85
N ALA A 177 10.03 -15.89 2.83
CA ALA A 177 10.68 -14.58 2.78
C ALA A 177 12.21 -14.73 2.69
N LEU A 178 12.83 -15.58 3.52
CA LEU A 178 14.28 -15.83 3.47
C LEU A 178 14.70 -16.45 2.13
N VAL A 179 13.93 -17.38 1.58
CA VAL A 179 14.20 -17.98 0.26
C VAL A 179 14.13 -16.92 -0.83
N LEU A 180 13.11 -16.07 -0.81
CA LEU A 180 13.00 -14.96 -1.75
C LEU A 180 14.18 -13.99 -1.59
N ILE A 181 14.57 -13.64 -0.36
CA ILE A 181 15.65 -12.69 -0.07
C ILE A 181 17.02 -13.21 -0.52
N TYR A 182 17.36 -14.46 -0.21
CA TYR A 182 18.71 -14.99 -0.44
C TYR A 182 18.90 -15.63 -1.81
N PHE A 183 17.86 -16.25 -2.38
CA PHE A 183 18.00 -16.96 -3.66
C PHE A 183 17.38 -16.21 -4.84
N VAL A 184 16.18 -15.64 -4.65
CA VAL A 184 15.40 -15.09 -5.78
C VAL A 184 15.73 -13.62 -6.03
N VAL A 185 15.86 -12.80 -4.98
CA VAL A 185 16.17 -11.37 -5.08
C VAL A 185 17.47 -11.09 -5.84
N PRO A 186 18.60 -11.80 -5.59
CA PRO A 186 19.84 -11.52 -6.31
C PRO A 186 19.74 -11.80 -7.81
N GLN A 187 18.93 -12.78 -8.21
CA GLN A 187 18.82 -13.21 -9.61
C GLN A 187 17.68 -12.51 -10.37
N HIS A 188 16.53 -12.33 -9.72
CA HIS A 188 15.27 -11.94 -10.35
C HIS A 188 14.63 -10.68 -9.75
N GLY A 189 15.22 -10.08 -8.71
CA GLY A 189 14.61 -8.92 -8.04
C GLY A 189 14.44 -7.70 -8.95
N GLN A 190 15.41 -7.45 -9.82
CA GLN A 190 15.40 -6.30 -10.73
C GLN A 190 14.49 -6.51 -11.96
N THR A 191 14.18 -7.76 -12.30
CA THR A 191 13.35 -8.11 -13.48
C THR A 191 11.89 -8.36 -13.11
N ASN A 192 11.64 -8.92 -11.93
CA ASN A 192 10.31 -9.34 -11.50
C ASN A 192 9.86 -8.56 -10.25
N ILE A 193 8.93 -7.62 -10.46
CA ILE A 193 8.32 -6.82 -9.39
C ILE A 193 7.71 -7.66 -8.25
N MET A 194 7.17 -8.83 -8.59
CA MET A 194 6.55 -9.75 -7.63
C MET A 194 7.52 -10.23 -6.56
N VAL A 195 8.83 -10.27 -6.82
CA VAL A 195 9.82 -10.73 -5.85
C VAL A 195 9.96 -9.75 -4.69
N TYR A 196 10.19 -8.45 -4.98
CA TYR A 196 10.30 -7.43 -3.93
C TYR A 196 8.99 -7.22 -3.18
N ILE A 197 7.88 -7.20 -3.92
CA ILE A 197 6.56 -7.00 -3.34
C ILE A 197 6.09 -8.22 -2.55
N GLY A 198 6.46 -9.43 -2.98
CA GLY A 198 6.20 -10.66 -2.25
C GLY A 198 6.89 -10.69 -0.88
N VAL A 199 8.19 -10.34 -0.82
CA VAL A 199 8.92 -10.24 0.46
C VAL A 199 8.26 -9.21 1.39
N CYS A 200 7.93 -8.04 0.86
CA CYS A 200 7.27 -6.98 1.62
C CYS A 200 5.90 -7.45 2.16
N SER A 201 5.11 -8.12 1.33
CA SER A 201 3.74 -8.55 1.68
C SER A 201 3.72 -9.71 2.68
N LEU A 202 4.64 -10.67 2.55
CA LEU A 202 4.83 -11.79 3.47
C LEU A 202 5.13 -11.28 4.89
N LEU A 203 6.19 -10.48 5.03
CA LEU A 203 6.56 -9.88 6.31
C LEU A 203 5.51 -8.87 6.81
N GLY A 204 4.83 -8.19 5.88
CA GLY A 204 3.71 -7.29 6.16
C GLY A 204 2.57 -7.98 6.89
N SER A 205 2.17 -9.18 6.45
CA SER A 205 1.10 -9.94 7.12
C SER A 205 1.41 -10.26 8.59
N LEU A 206 2.66 -10.64 8.90
CA LEU A 206 3.11 -10.87 10.28
C LEU A 206 3.18 -9.57 11.08
N THR A 207 3.52 -8.46 10.41
CA THR A 207 3.56 -7.14 11.03
C THR A 207 2.17 -6.70 11.44
N VAL A 208 1.15 -6.86 10.59
CA VAL A 208 -0.23 -6.47 10.92
C VAL A 208 -0.73 -7.23 12.15
N MET A 209 -0.53 -8.55 12.19
CA MET A 209 -0.91 -9.36 13.36
C MET A 209 -0.19 -8.91 14.63
N SER A 210 1.11 -8.63 14.53
CA SER A 210 1.93 -8.21 15.68
C SER A 210 1.58 -6.79 16.14
N VAL A 211 1.31 -5.86 15.22
CA VAL A 211 0.86 -4.49 15.54
C VAL A 211 -0.50 -4.52 16.21
N LYS A 212 -1.42 -5.41 15.80
CA LYS A 212 -2.71 -5.59 16.46
C LYS A 212 -2.53 -6.01 17.93
N ALA A 213 -1.63 -6.96 18.20
CA ALA A 213 -1.27 -7.36 19.57
C ALA A 213 -0.71 -6.18 20.39
N LEU A 214 0.20 -5.39 19.80
CA LEU A 214 0.77 -4.20 20.43
C LEU A 214 -0.27 -3.10 20.67
N GLY A 215 -1.21 -2.90 19.75
CA GLY A 215 -2.31 -1.94 19.88
C GLY A 215 -3.20 -2.26 21.08
N ILE A 216 -3.54 -3.54 21.25
CA ILE A 216 -4.28 -4.02 22.43
C ILE A 216 -3.45 -3.80 23.71
N ALA A 217 -2.15 -4.12 23.69
CA ALA A 217 -1.25 -3.89 24.82
C ALA A 217 -1.18 -2.41 25.25
N LEU A 218 -1.08 -1.51 24.28
CA LEU A 218 -1.07 -0.06 24.52
C LEU A 218 -2.40 0.44 25.06
N LYS A 219 -3.52 0.00 24.47
CA LYS A 219 -4.87 0.34 24.95
C LYS A 219 -5.06 -0.05 26.42
N LEU A 220 -4.72 -1.29 26.79
CA LEU A 220 -4.83 -1.78 28.16
C LEU A 220 -3.89 -1.06 29.13
N THR A 221 -2.69 -0.70 28.65
CA THR A 221 -1.73 0.09 29.43
C THR A 221 -2.28 1.48 29.74
N PHE A 222 -2.87 2.16 28.77
CA PHE A 222 -3.53 3.45 29.00
C PHE A 222 -4.79 3.34 29.88
N SER A 223 -5.46 2.18 29.88
CA SER A 223 -6.56 1.89 30.81
C SER A 223 -6.11 1.53 32.24
N GLY A 224 -4.81 1.60 32.55
CA GLY A 224 -4.27 1.46 33.91
C GLY A 224 -3.69 0.09 34.25
N VAL A 225 -3.71 -0.88 33.32
CA VAL A 225 -3.07 -2.19 33.51
C VAL A 225 -1.81 -2.23 32.68
N ASN A 226 -0.64 -2.01 33.30
CA ASN A 226 0.63 -1.93 32.59
C ASN A 226 1.01 -3.26 31.90
N GLN A 227 0.65 -3.42 30.63
CA GLN A 227 1.01 -4.60 29.81
C GLN A 227 2.45 -4.53 29.29
N LEU A 228 3.14 -3.39 29.46
CA LEU A 228 4.52 -3.17 29.01
C LEU A 228 5.57 -3.93 29.82
N PHE A 229 5.22 -4.42 31.01
CA PHE A 229 6.11 -5.29 31.81
C PHE A 229 6.17 -6.72 31.28
N TYR A 230 5.21 -7.13 30.44
CA TYR A 230 5.18 -8.48 29.91
C TYR A 230 6.22 -8.66 28.79
N PRO A 231 7.06 -9.71 28.84
CA PRO A 231 8.03 -9.99 27.80
C PRO A 231 7.37 -10.25 26.43
N GLN A 232 6.13 -10.72 26.41
CA GLN A 232 5.33 -10.94 25.20
C GLN A 232 5.19 -9.66 24.35
N THR A 233 4.93 -8.52 24.98
CA THR A 233 4.77 -7.23 24.30
C THR A 233 6.07 -6.83 23.60
N TRP A 234 7.22 -7.05 24.24
CA TRP A 234 8.53 -6.76 23.65
C TRP A 234 8.88 -7.72 22.51
N ALA A 235 8.46 -8.99 22.60
CA ALA A 235 8.63 -9.93 21.50
C ALA A 235 7.87 -9.47 20.24
N PHE A 236 6.59 -9.09 20.37
CA PHE A 236 5.84 -8.51 19.25
C PHE A 236 6.46 -7.21 18.73
N ALA A 237 6.95 -6.34 19.62
CA ALA A 237 7.64 -5.11 19.21
C ALA A 237 8.90 -5.38 18.38
N LEU A 238 9.70 -6.38 18.76
CA LEU A 238 10.90 -6.79 18.00
C LEU A 238 10.52 -7.38 16.63
N ILE A 239 9.47 -8.20 16.56
CA ILE A 239 8.96 -8.74 15.29
C ILE A 239 8.52 -7.59 14.37
N VAL A 240 7.76 -6.64 14.89
CA VAL A 240 7.33 -5.44 14.13
C VAL A 240 8.54 -4.64 13.65
N ALA A 241 9.50 -4.34 14.54
CA ALA A 241 10.67 -3.53 14.19
C ALA A 241 11.51 -4.17 13.06
N THR A 242 11.76 -5.48 13.15
CA THR A 242 12.54 -6.24 12.15
C THR A 242 11.79 -6.37 10.82
N CYS A 243 10.49 -6.70 10.87
CA CYS A 243 9.67 -6.84 9.67
C CYS A 243 9.45 -5.51 8.95
N VAL A 244 9.17 -4.42 9.68
CA VAL A 244 8.96 -3.08 9.08
C VAL A 244 10.24 -2.56 8.46
N SER A 245 11.38 -2.73 9.12
CA SER A 245 12.68 -2.33 8.58
C SER A 245 12.99 -3.04 7.25
N THR A 246 12.67 -4.34 7.19
CA THR A 246 12.83 -5.15 5.97
C THR A 246 11.83 -4.75 4.89
N GLN A 247 10.57 -4.50 5.25
CA GLN A 247 9.52 -4.02 4.33
C GLN A 247 9.91 -2.71 3.66
N ILE A 248 10.35 -1.71 4.43
CA ILE A 248 10.74 -0.40 3.89
C ILE A 248 11.90 -0.57 2.89
N ASN A 249 12.87 -1.43 3.19
CA ASN A 249 13.99 -1.72 2.28
C ASN A 249 13.50 -2.25 0.92
N TYR A 250 12.69 -3.32 0.94
CA TYR A 250 12.21 -3.95 -0.30
C TYR A 250 11.18 -3.13 -1.05
N LEU A 251 10.34 -2.38 -0.34
CA LEU A 251 9.42 -1.43 -0.95
C LEU A 251 10.18 -0.31 -1.65
N ASN A 252 11.23 0.24 -1.02
CA ASN A 252 12.09 1.26 -1.65
C ASN A 252 12.80 0.69 -2.89
N LYS A 253 13.30 -0.55 -2.83
CA LYS A 253 13.85 -1.25 -4.01
C LYS A 253 12.85 -1.36 -5.14
N ALA A 254 11.60 -1.74 -4.83
CA ALA A 254 10.54 -1.85 -5.83
C ALA A 254 10.16 -0.49 -6.44
N LEU A 255 10.06 0.56 -5.61
CA LEU A 255 9.69 1.91 -6.07
C LEU A 255 10.79 2.58 -6.91
N ASP A 256 12.07 2.31 -6.61
CA ASP A 256 13.19 2.81 -7.39
C ASP A 256 13.32 2.08 -8.75
N THR A 257 13.01 0.77 -8.77
CA THR A 257 13.19 -0.07 -9.97
C THR A 257 11.98 -0.03 -10.91
N PHE A 258 10.76 0.01 -10.38
CA PHE A 258 9.53 -0.19 -11.16
C PHE A 258 8.60 1.04 -11.17
N ASN A 259 7.63 1.04 -12.09
CA ASN A 259 6.62 2.09 -12.21
C ASN A 259 5.66 2.04 -10.99
N THR A 260 5.39 3.19 -10.36
CA THR A 260 4.61 3.21 -9.10
C THR A 260 3.14 2.93 -9.33
N ALA A 261 2.63 3.26 -10.52
CA ALA A 261 1.28 2.96 -10.93
C ALA A 261 0.99 1.45 -10.97
N VAL A 262 2.03 0.61 -11.05
CA VAL A 262 1.93 -0.86 -11.01
C VAL A 262 2.32 -1.40 -9.62
N VAL A 263 3.33 -0.82 -8.98
CA VAL A 263 3.78 -1.21 -7.63
C VAL A 263 2.67 -1.07 -6.59
N SER A 264 1.98 0.07 -6.55
CA SER A 264 1.00 0.35 -5.50
C SER A 264 -0.19 -0.64 -5.52
N PRO A 265 -0.84 -0.90 -6.67
CA PRO A 265 -1.88 -1.92 -6.75
C PRO A 265 -1.38 -3.32 -6.39
N ILE A 266 -0.29 -3.81 -7.00
CA ILE A 266 0.22 -5.18 -6.72
C ILE A 266 0.53 -5.34 -5.24
N TYR A 267 1.18 -4.35 -4.63
CA TYR A 267 1.49 -4.35 -3.21
C TYR A 267 0.23 -4.48 -2.37
N TYR A 268 -0.76 -3.63 -2.64
CA TYR A 268 -2.01 -3.66 -1.92
C TYR A 268 -2.68 -5.04 -1.96
N VAL A 269 -2.75 -5.67 -3.14
CA VAL A 269 -3.36 -7.00 -3.31
C VAL A 269 -2.64 -8.06 -2.51
N MET A 270 -1.34 -8.20 -2.75
CA MET A 270 -0.53 -9.27 -2.15
C MET A 270 -0.50 -9.11 -0.63
N PHE A 271 -0.33 -7.87 -0.16
CA PHE A 271 -0.34 -7.54 1.27
C PHE A 271 -1.69 -7.85 1.91
N THR A 272 -2.78 -7.37 1.32
CA THR A 272 -4.14 -7.56 1.87
C THR A 272 -4.49 -9.05 1.94
N SER A 273 -4.15 -9.81 0.91
CA SER A 273 -4.50 -11.23 0.82
C SER A 273 -3.74 -12.07 1.82
N LEU A 274 -2.42 -11.85 1.94
CA LEU A 274 -1.61 -12.53 2.95
C LEU A 274 -2.03 -12.11 4.36
N THR A 275 -2.42 -10.86 4.56
CA THR A 275 -2.93 -10.37 5.85
C THR A 275 -4.25 -11.05 6.21
N ILE A 276 -5.19 -11.18 5.28
CA ILE A 276 -6.46 -11.90 5.51
C ILE A 276 -6.19 -13.36 5.87
N ILE A 277 -5.32 -14.04 5.11
CA ILE A 277 -4.94 -15.43 5.39
C ILE A 277 -4.34 -15.54 6.81
N ALA A 278 -3.43 -14.64 7.17
CA ALA A 278 -2.84 -14.59 8.51
C ALA A 278 -3.91 -14.38 9.60
N SER A 279 -4.84 -13.45 9.39
CA SER A 279 -5.95 -13.16 10.32
C SER A 279 -6.83 -14.39 10.54
N VAL A 280 -7.27 -15.03 9.45
CA VAL A 280 -8.17 -16.20 9.50
C VAL A 280 -7.51 -17.37 10.24
N ILE A 281 -6.22 -17.60 10.00
CA ILE A 281 -5.45 -18.65 10.69
C ILE A 281 -5.28 -18.30 12.18
N MET A 282 -4.93 -17.04 12.51
CA MET A 282 -4.64 -16.63 13.88
C MET A 282 -5.89 -16.60 14.77
N PHE A 283 -7.00 -16.05 14.27
CA PHE A 283 -8.23 -15.88 15.05
C PHE A 283 -9.20 -17.06 14.93
N LYS A 284 -8.91 -18.02 14.03
CA LYS A 284 -9.76 -19.17 13.71
C LYS A 284 -11.19 -18.78 13.36
N ASP A 285 -11.35 -17.67 12.65
CA ASP A 285 -12.67 -17.16 12.29
C ASP A 285 -13.41 -18.04 11.25
N TRP A 286 -12.77 -19.11 10.75
CA TRP A 286 -13.35 -20.06 9.79
C TRP A 286 -14.67 -20.68 10.25
N ASP A 287 -14.82 -20.98 11.54
CA ASP A 287 -16.02 -21.65 12.08
C ASP A 287 -17.24 -20.71 12.20
N ARG A 288 -17.04 -19.39 12.08
CA ARG A 288 -18.11 -18.39 12.22
C ARG A 288 -18.52 -17.73 10.92
N GLN A 289 -17.77 -17.94 9.84
CA GLN A 289 -18.07 -17.30 8.56
C GLN A 289 -19.21 -18.01 7.82
N ASN A 290 -20.18 -17.22 7.37
CA ASN A 290 -21.21 -17.74 6.48
C ASN A 290 -20.58 -18.12 5.12
N PRO A 291 -20.99 -19.23 4.47
CA PRO A 291 -20.48 -19.61 3.16
C PRO A 291 -20.61 -18.50 2.11
N THR A 292 -21.64 -17.66 2.22
CA THR A 292 -21.85 -16.50 1.36
C THR A 292 -20.77 -15.44 1.54
N GLN A 293 -20.33 -15.15 2.77
CA GLN A 293 -19.24 -14.21 3.07
C GLN A 293 -17.93 -14.68 2.44
N ILE A 294 -17.61 -15.97 2.61
CA ILE A 294 -16.42 -16.59 2.03
C ILE A 294 -16.42 -16.44 0.50
N VAL A 295 -17.55 -16.75 -0.15
CA VAL A 295 -17.69 -16.64 -1.61
C VAL A 295 -17.54 -15.19 -2.08
N THR A 296 -18.13 -14.23 -1.38
CA THR A 296 -18.00 -12.81 -1.72
C THR A 296 -16.60 -12.27 -1.49
N GLU A 297 -15.90 -12.70 -0.44
CA GLU A 297 -14.49 -12.37 -0.20
C GLU A 297 -13.59 -12.94 -1.30
N MET A 298 -13.81 -14.21 -1.69
CA MET A 298 -13.12 -14.84 -2.82
C MET A 298 -13.38 -14.09 -4.14
N CYS A 299 -14.62 -13.67 -4.38
CA CYS A 299 -14.98 -12.87 -5.56
C CYS A 299 -14.27 -11.50 -5.54
N GLY A 300 -14.23 -10.84 -4.39
CA GLY A 300 -13.48 -9.60 -4.19
C GLY A 300 -12.00 -9.80 -4.51
N PHE A 301 -11.39 -10.86 -3.96
CA PHE A 301 -10.00 -11.21 -4.23
C PHE A 301 -9.71 -11.48 -5.72
N VAL A 302 -10.56 -12.25 -6.40
CA VAL A 302 -10.44 -12.50 -7.86
C VAL A 302 -10.57 -11.20 -8.66
N THR A 303 -11.44 -10.28 -8.25
CA THR A 303 -11.61 -8.97 -8.89
C THR A 303 -10.33 -8.13 -8.76
N ILE A 304 -9.74 -8.11 -7.56
CA ILE A 304 -8.46 -7.45 -7.29
C ILE A 304 -7.32 -8.06 -8.14
N LEU A 305 -7.24 -9.40 -8.22
CA LEU A 305 -6.25 -10.10 -9.05
C LEU A 305 -6.41 -9.75 -10.53
N SER A 306 -7.65 -9.69 -11.01
CA SER A 306 -7.98 -9.32 -12.39
C SER A 306 -7.53 -7.88 -12.70
N GLY A 307 -7.79 -6.94 -11.80
CA GLY A 307 -7.31 -5.56 -11.93
C GLY A 307 -5.79 -5.47 -12.01
N THR A 308 -5.10 -6.27 -11.20
CA THR A 308 -3.63 -6.33 -11.14
C THR A 308 -3.01 -6.94 -12.40
N PHE A 309 -3.58 -8.02 -12.92
CA PHE A 309 -3.15 -8.62 -14.18
C PHE A 309 -3.29 -7.64 -15.34
N LEU A 310 -4.38 -6.89 -15.36
CA LEU A 310 -4.65 -5.89 -16.38
C LEU A 310 -3.62 -4.74 -16.31
N LEU A 311 -3.28 -4.28 -15.10
CA LEU A 311 -2.18 -3.33 -14.87
C LEU A 311 -0.83 -3.87 -15.37
N HIS A 312 -0.51 -5.15 -15.14
CA HIS A 312 0.73 -5.76 -15.65
C HIS A 312 0.77 -5.80 -17.18
N LYS A 313 -0.31 -6.24 -17.83
CA LYS A 313 -0.36 -6.33 -19.31
C LYS A 313 -0.29 -4.97 -20.01
N THR A 314 -0.78 -3.91 -19.37
CA THR A 314 -0.64 -2.55 -19.96
C THR A 314 0.79 -2.06 -20.05
N LYS A 315 1.64 -2.47 -19.12
CA LYS A 315 3.08 -2.18 -19.16
C LYS A 315 3.72 -2.87 -20.36
N ASP A 316 3.45 -4.16 -20.55
CA ASP A 316 4.02 -4.96 -21.65
C ASP A 316 3.62 -4.40 -23.02
N MET A 317 2.37 -3.93 -23.15
CA MET A 317 1.89 -3.26 -24.37
C MET A 317 2.61 -1.93 -24.64
N ASN A 318 2.85 -1.11 -23.60
CA ASN A 318 3.57 0.15 -23.76
C ASN A 318 5.04 -0.07 -24.15
N ASP A 319 5.70 -1.07 -23.56
CA ASP A 319 7.09 -1.44 -23.90
C ASP A 319 7.19 -2.09 -25.29
N SER A 320 6.11 -2.70 -25.79
CA SER A 320 6.02 -3.24 -27.15
C SER A 320 5.75 -2.13 -28.18
N MET A 321 4.79 -1.24 -27.91
CA MET A 321 4.45 -0.11 -28.79
C MET A 321 5.63 0.86 -28.94
N SER A 322 6.33 1.16 -27.84
CA SER A 322 7.54 2.00 -27.86
C SER A 322 8.73 1.34 -28.59
N ARG A 323 8.80 0.00 -28.64
CA ARG A 323 9.79 -0.75 -29.43
C ARG A 323 9.41 -0.93 -30.90
N VAL A 324 8.12 -0.83 -31.26
CA VAL A 324 7.65 -0.90 -32.66
C VAL A 324 7.72 0.48 -33.34
N TRP A 325 7.52 1.58 -32.60
CA TRP A 325 7.59 2.94 -33.13
C TRP A 325 8.99 3.60 -33.31
N PRO A 326 10.17 3.05 -32.92
CA PRO A 326 11.46 3.70 -33.21
C PRO A 326 11.75 3.78 -34.72
N PHE A 327 11.06 2.99 -35.53
CA PHE A 327 11.30 2.90 -36.98
C PHE A 327 10.40 3.81 -37.83
N CYS A 328 9.38 4.44 -37.23
CA CYS A 328 8.42 5.29 -37.96
C CYS A 328 8.66 6.80 -37.80
N THR A 329 9.67 7.23 -37.04
CA THR A 329 10.12 8.62 -37.04
C THR A 329 11.26 8.78 -38.04
N GLY A 330 10.93 9.22 -39.27
CA GLY A 330 11.89 9.78 -40.21
C GLY A 330 12.66 10.97 -39.60
N PRO A 331 13.76 11.42 -40.21
CA PRO A 331 14.67 12.39 -39.62
C PRO A 331 13.99 13.75 -39.49
N THR A 332 13.45 14.06 -38.31
CA THR A 332 13.07 15.43 -37.96
C THR A 332 14.33 16.17 -37.51
N LEU A 333 14.75 17.11 -38.35
CA LEU A 333 15.75 18.14 -38.10
C LEU A 333 15.61 18.69 -36.67
N SER A 334 16.49 18.28 -35.77
CA SER A 334 16.57 18.84 -34.42
C SER A 334 17.23 20.21 -34.51
N THR A 335 16.42 21.26 -34.54
CA THR A 335 16.88 22.64 -34.35
C THR A 335 17.53 22.77 -32.98
N ARG A 336 18.86 22.85 -33.00
CA ARG A 336 19.76 23.15 -31.88
C ARG A 336 19.31 24.47 -31.23
N ARG A 337 18.63 24.42 -30.08
CA ARG A 337 18.38 25.62 -29.25
C ARG A 337 19.36 25.66 -28.08
N SER A 338 20.30 26.58 -28.22
CA SER A 338 21.32 27.00 -27.25
C SER A 338 20.70 27.43 -25.91
N LYS A 339 21.33 26.99 -24.80
CA LYS A 339 21.42 27.73 -23.54
C LYS A 339 22.84 27.59 -22.97
N HIS A 340 23.72 28.51 -23.38
CA HIS A 340 24.77 29.08 -22.51
C HIS A 340 24.06 29.81 -21.33
N ALA A 341 24.63 30.05 -20.14
CA ALA A 341 25.80 29.57 -19.43
C ALA A 341 25.70 30.17 -18.01
N SER A 342 26.24 29.49 -17.00
CA SER A 342 26.75 30.12 -15.78
C SER A 342 27.96 29.30 -15.34
N GLN A 343 29.13 29.92 -15.51
CA GLN A 343 30.48 29.42 -15.25
C GLN A 343 30.72 29.12 -13.76
N THR A 344 31.56 28.12 -13.44
CA THR A 344 32.94 28.37 -12.96
C THR A 344 33.78 27.09 -12.84
N ALA A 345 34.90 27.10 -13.58
CA ALA A 345 36.24 26.57 -13.30
C ALA A 345 36.41 25.14 -12.72
N PHE A 346 37.02 24.22 -13.48
CA PHE A 346 38.49 24.11 -13.57
C PHE A 346 38.85 23.22 -14.78
N ALA A 347 39.86 23.68 -15.54
CA ALA A 347 40.37 23.05 -16.75
C ALA A 347 41.26 21.83 -16.43
N ILE A 348 41.33 20.89 -17.37
CA ILE A 348 42.58 20.49 -18.06
C ILE A 348 42.15 19.81 -19.37
N GLU A 349 42.48 20.46 -20.48
CA GLU A 349 42.51 19.88 -21.82
C GLU A 349 43.61 18.82 -21.91
N VAL A 350 43.29 17.68 -22.50
CA VAL A 350 44.23 16.94 -23.36
C VAL A 350 43.46 16.52 -24.60
N LEU A 351 43.68 17.23 -25.70
CA LEU A 351 43.20 16.92 -27.06
C LEU A 351 44.03 15.75 -27.68
N PRO A 352 43.60 15.19 -28.82
CA PRO A 352 43.57 13.76 -29.09
C PRO A 352 44.55 13.34 -30.19
N LEU A 353 44.84 12.05 -30.27
CA LEU A 353 45.32 11.40 -31.49
C LEU A 353 44.70 10.01 -31.60
N LYS A 354 43.68 9.88 -32.45
CA LYS A 354 43.40 8.58 -33.08
C LYS A 354 43.46 8.75 -34.59
N TYR A 355 44.59 8.24 -35.07
CA TYR A 355 44.99 7.99 -36.43
C TYR A 355 43.93 7.19 -37.18
N GLN A 356 43.65 7.65 -38.38
CA GLN A 356 42.78 7.07 -39.39
C GLN A 356 43.67 6.31 -40.36
N ASP A 357 43.33 5.06 -40.69
CA ASP A 357 43.71 4.50 -41.98
C ASP A 357 42.68 3.50 -42.49
N CYS A 358 42.48 3.63 -43.79
CA CYS A 358 41.57 2.96 -44.69
C CYS A 358 42.16 1.62 -45.19
N VAL A 359 41.26 0.71 -45.57
CA VAL A 359 41.30 -0.16 -46.77
C VAL A 359 42.55 -1.03 -46.98
N ASP A 360 42.37 -2.35 -46.85
CA ASP A 360 42.35 -3.29 -47.98
C ASP A 360 41.47 -4.50 -47.66
#